data_AF-A0A3N8EKN1-F1
#
_entry.id   AF-A0A3N8EKN1-F1
#
_cell.length_a   1.000
_cell.length_b   1.000
_cell.length_c   1.000
_cell.angle_alpha   90.00
_cell.angle_beta   90.00
_cell.angle_gamma   90.00
#
_symmetry.space_group_name_H-M   'P 1'
#
loop_
_entity.id
_entity.type
_entity.pdbx_description
1 polymer ?
#
loop_
_entity_poly.entity_id
_entity_poly.type
_entity_poly.pdbx_seq_one_letter_code
_entity_poly.pdbx_strand_id
1 'polypeptide(L)'
;MKPARWGCFNASLWLALLVLVSPVGASQPAIQFETAEFVSSESAQPPPDAAPWRVVALPDLWWKSKPGFQGVGWYRMRWRLDALPAKAQALYLPRLGAADEVIVNGVLVGHPPSPLDVNAHAGPRFHDLPATQLRQGENTLYLRVRIAGRAGVVAPLVGEAATLRAAYERKLFIAFTGPRILFGATLTLGVFILVLWQRRPDEATFGYFGLATTSFALMLFDLLFDSPPLEPAIWDCVRSLAAQLVNVSTFVFALRYGSRRLPRLEAALWSLVPIQLVVNAMNVAGIASLPMSPKWLTAPVFMGYVAVFAWIAWRTRTAESTALLLASSGRTIWFLLHYGGLGPYDLSELLLPYSFVPLFVLIGWMLVSRFARSLNESEQLNAQLEQRVEQKRVEMQQNFQRLQRLEREQAIAEERSRITSDMHDGIGAHLISMLDLAERGALSGDEMTAALRDCLDDLRLTIDSLEPSDNDLLPVLGNFRYRVDPRLRKLGIGLDWQVAEVPRLACLTPRNLLHLLRILQEAFTNILKHAHASVISVQTGLDASGRSVFIRVRDNGGGFKGEHRGHGLDNMRQRAQSIGAVLVIDGSAGGTTLELRLPVGLGPP
;
A
#
# COMPACT_ATOMS: atom_id res chain seq x y z
N MET A 1 9.00 -17.93 -13.13
CA MET A 1 9.03 -18.89 -14.26
C MET A 1 10.30 -18.69 -15.09
N LYS A 2 10.95 -19.76 -15.58
CA LYS A 2 12.23 -19.71 -16.33
C LYS A 2 12.09 -19.05 -17.73
N PRO A 3 13.13 -18.39 -18.27
CA PRO A 3 13.12 -17.68 -19.55
C PRO A 3 12.68 -18.50 -20.77
N ALA A 4 13.02 -19.78 -20.83
CA ALA A 4 12.60 -20.67 -21.90
C ALA A 4 11.07 -20.79 -22.02
N ARG A 5 10.34 -20.74 -20.89
CA ARG A 5 8.87 -20.82 -20.89
C ARG A 5 8.20 -19.59 -21.50
N TRP A 6 8.83 -18.41 -21.42
CA TRP A 6 8.31 -17.17 -21.99
C TRP A 6 8.45 -17.11 -23.51
N GLY A 7 9.59 -17.56 -24.04
CA GLY A 7 9.77 -17.74 -25.48
C GLY A 7 8.76 -18.75 -26.04
N CYS A 8 8.58 -19.89 -25.38
CA CYS A 8 7.58 -20.89 -25.75
C CYS A 8 6.14 -20.35 -25.67
N PHE A 9 5.80 -19.54 -24.66
CA PHE A 9 4.47 -18.95 -24.54
C PHE A 9 4.18 -17.95 -25.66
N ASN A 10 5.12 -17.06 -25.98
CA ASN A 10 4.93 -16.12 -27.09
C ASN A 10 4.88 -16.85 -28.45
N ALA A 11 5.75 -17.84 -28.66
CA ALA A 11 5.67 -18.71 -29.83
C ALA A 11 4.32 -19.42 -29.90
N SER A 12 3.78 -19.89 -28.77
CA SER A 12 2.46 -20.53 -28.72
C SER A 12 1.31 -19.57 -29.06
N LEU A 13 1.40 -18.29 -28.71
CA LEU A 13 0.41 -17.27 -29.09
C LEU A 13 0.43 -17.02 -30.61
N TRP A 14 1.62 -16.85 -31.19
CA TRP A 14 1.76 -16.72 -32.64
C TRP A 14 1.37 -18.00 -33.38
N LEU A 15 1.71 -19.17 -32.84
CA LEU A 15 1.28 -20.46 -33.39
C LEU A 15 -0.23 -20.65 -33.27
N ALA A 16 -0.87 -20.25 -32.17
CA ALA A 16 -2.32 -20.29 -32.03
C ALA A 16 -3.02 -19.42 -33.08
N LEU A 17 -2.47 -18.23 -33.38
CA LEU A 17 -2.94 -17.39 -34.48
C LEU A 17 -2.76 -18.07 -35.85
N LEU A 18 -1.68 -18.82 -36.07
CA LEU A 18 -1.47 -19.59 -37.30
C LEU A 18 -2.38 -20.81 -37.39
N VAL A 19 -2.66 -21.49 -36.28
CA VAL A 19 -3.58 -22.64 -36.19
C VAL A 19 -5.01 -22.23 -36.51
N LEU A 20 -5.45 -21.05 -36.04
CA LEU A 20 -6.77 -20.49 -36.36
C LEU A 20 -7.00 -20.36 -37.88
N VAL A 21 -5.94 -20.11 -38.66
CA VAL A 21 -6.04 -19.92 -40.11
C VAL A 21 -5.58 -21.14 -40.92
N SER A 22 -5.13 -22.21 -40.27
CA SER A 22 -4.74 -23.44 -40.96
C SER A 22 -5.93 -23.99 -41.74
N PRO A 23 -5.79 -24.39 -43.03
CA PRO A 23 -6.91 -24.93 -43.80
C PRO A 23 -7.53 -26.12 -43.06
N VAL A 24 -8.88 -26.17 -42.96
CA VAL A 24 -9.54 -27.42 -42.56
C VAL A 24 -9.07 -28.44 -43.59
N GLY A 25 -8.49 -29.55 -43.15
CA GLY A 25 -8.21 -30.67 -44.04
C GLY A 25 -9.54 -31.11 -44.65
N ALA A 26 -9.84 -30.61 -45.86
CA ALA A 26 -11.02 -31.00 -46.59
C ALA A 26 -10.77 -32.45 -47.03
N SER A 27 -11.44 -33.38 -46.36
CA SER A 27 -11.41 -34.81 -46.68
C SER A 27 -12.17 -35.16 -47.97
N GLN A 28 -12.72 -34.16 -48.67
CA GLN A 28 -13.39 -34.32 -49.98
C GLN A 28 -12.97 -33.24 -50.98
N PRO A 29 -12.97 -33.55 -52.29
CA PRO A 29 -12.56 -32.62 -53.33
C PRO A 29 -13.60 -31.51 -53.50
N ALA A 30 -13.32 -30.33 -52.98
CA ALA A 30 -13.96 -29.12 -53.47
C ALA A 30 -13.29 -28.75 -54.81
N ILE A 31 -14.08 -28.42 -55.82
CA ILE A 31 -13.59 -27.85 -57.07
C ILE A 31 -13.11 -26.44 -56.75
N GLN A 32 -11.79 -26.26 -56.78
CA GLN A 32 -11.16 -24.96 -56.63
C GLN A 32 -10.79 -24.44 -58.02
N PHE A 33 -11.22 -23.23 -58.35
CA PHE A 33 -10.87 -22.61 -59.63
C PHE A 33 -9.48 -21.98 -59.54
N GLU A 34 -8.52 -22.48 -60.31
CA GLU A 34 -7.17 -21.90 -60.43
C GLU A 34 -7.10 -20.79 -61.48
N THR A 35 -8.00 -20.84 -62.46
CA THR A 35 -8.09 -19.86 -63.55
C THR A 35 -9.54 -19.43 -63.76
N ALA A 36 -9.71 -18.24 -64.30
CA ALA A 36 -10.99 -17.71 -64.74
C ALA A 36 -10.81 -16.93 -66.04
N GLU A 37 -11.89 -16.75 -66.78
CA GLU A 37 -11.92 -15.88 -67.93
C GLU A 37 -12.44 -14.51 -67.51
N PHE A 38 -11.74 -13.44 -67.84
CA PHE A 38 -12.06 -12.07 -67.48
C PHE A 38 -12.41 -11.22 -68.71
N VAL A 39 -13.43 -10.38 -68.58
CA VAL A 39 -13.76 -9.35 -69.56
C VAL A 39 -14.25 -8.08 -68.85
N SER A 40 -13.84 -6.91 -69.35
CA SER A 40 -14.35 -5.63 -68.86
C SER A 40 -15.66 -5.31 -69.57
N SER A 41 -16.75 -5.16 -68.84
CA SER A 41 -18.06 -4.78 -69.39
C SER A 41 -18.96 -4.20 -68.31
N GLU A 42 -19.59 -3.06 -68.61
CA GLU A 42 -20.59 -2.44 -67.72
C GLU A 42 -21.97 -3.09 -67.82
N SER A 43 -22.14 -4.04 -68.76
CA SER A 43 -23.39 -4.77 -68.96
C SER A 43 -23.93 -5.34 -67.64
N ALA A 44 -25.24 -5.18 -67.44
CA ALA A 44 -25.97 -5.79 -66.33
C ALA A 44 -26.19 -7.31 -66.52
N GLN A 45 -26.03 -7.81 -67.74
CA GLN A 45 -26.13 -9.23 -68.05
C GLN A 45 -24.76 -9.82 -68.38
N PRO A 46 -24.54 -11.14 -68.15
CA PRO A 46 -23.32 -11.83 -68.52
C PRO A 46 -22.96 -11.57 -70.00
N PRO A 47 -21.72 -11.15 -70.31
CA PRO A 47 -21.29 -10.96 -71.69
C PRO A 47 -21.40 -12.25 -72.51
N PRO A 48 -21.74 -12.16 -73.81
CA PRO A 48 -21.88 -13.34 -74.67
C PRO A 48 -20.56 -14.08 -74.81
N ASP A 49 -20.62 -15.35 -75.23
CA ASP A 49 -19.42 -16.19 -75.37
C ASP A 49 -18.41 -15.66 -76.40
N ALA A 50 -18.89 -14.88 -77.39
CA ALA A 50 -18.08 -14.21 -78.40
C ALA A 50 -17.35 -12.95 -77.90
N ALA A 51 -17.60 -12.50 -76.67
CA ALA A 51 -16.90 -11.36 -76.08
C ALA A 51 -15.39 -11.64 -75.91
N PRO A 52 -14.53 -10.61 -75.81
CA PRO A 52 -13.07 -10.77 -75.74
C PRO A 52 -12.60 -11.24 -74.34
N TRP A 53 -12.99 -12.45 -73.96
CA TRP A 53 -12.61 -13.11 -72.71
C TRP A 53 -11.10 -13.40 -72.69
N ARG A 54 -10.43 -13.06 -71.58
CA ARG A 54 -9.01 -13.34 -71.36
C ARG A 54 -8.82 -14.24 -70.15
N VAL A 55 -8.07 -15.33 -70.30
CA VAL A 55 -7.75 -16.22 -69.17
C VAL A 55 -6.83 -15.48 -68.19
N VAL A 56 -7.21 -15.48 -66.91
CA VAL A 56 -6.47 -14.91 -65.79
C VAL A 56 -6.30 -15.98 -64.70
N ALA A 57 -5.15 -15.94 -64.02
CA ALA A 57 -4.89 -16.81 -62.87
C ALA A 57 -5.57 -16.24 -61.61
N LEU A 58 -6.10 -17.13 -60.76
CA LEU A 58 -6.65 -16.78 -59.46
C LEU A 58 -5.62 -17.04 -58.35
N PRO A 59 -5.51 -16.20 -57.31
CA PRO A 59 -6.29 -14.98 -57.07
C PRO A 59 -5.89 -13.82 -58.02
N ASP A 60 -6.90 -13.18 -58.62
CA ASP A 60 -6.72 -12.05 -59.52
C ASP A 60 -6.98 -10.73 -58.75
N LEU A 61 -5.90 -10.12 -58.27
CA LEU A 61 -5.93 -8.90 -57.47
C LEU A 61 -5.73 -7.67 -58.36
N TRP A 62 -6.76 -6.84 -58.57
CA TRP A 62 -6.74 -5.79 -59.60
C TRP A 62 -5.64 -4.76 -59.38
N TRP A 63 -5.30 -4.43 -58.13
CA TRP A 63 -4.19 -3.50 -57.84
C TRP A 63 -2.82 -4.01 -58.31
N LYS A 64 -2.65 -5.33 -58.52
CA LYS A 64 -1.42 -5.95 -59.04
C LYS A 64 -1.55 -6.33 -60.52
N SER A 65 -2.68 -6.93 -60.91
CA SER A 65 -2.90 -7.44 -62.27
C SER A 65 -3.33 -6.34 -63.25
N LYS A 66 -3.99 -5.28 -62.76
CA LYS A 66 -4.72 -4.27 -63.54
C LYS A 66 -4.58 -2.89 -62.88
N PRO A 67 -3.35 -2.38 -62.69
CA PRO A 67 -3.13 -1.10 -62.01
C PRO A 67 -3.84 0.04 -62.76
N GLY A 68 -4.63 0.84 -62.03
CA GLY A 68 -5.36 1.98 -62.59
C GLY A 68 -6.61 1.65 -63.41
N PHE A 69 -7.00 0.37 -63.51
CA PHE A 69 -8.30 0.00 -64.09
C PHE A 69 -9.43 0.67 -63.30
N GLN A 70 -10.47 1.12 -64.01
CA GLN A 70 -11.69 1.74 -63.48
C GLN A 70 -12.87 1.13 -64.24
N GLY A 71 -13.88 0.61 -63.54
CA GLY A 71 -15.07 0.02 -64.16
C GLY A 71 -15.51 -1.32 -63.55
N VAL A 72 -16.31 -2.05 -64.33
CA VAL A 72 -16.90 -3.34 -63.98
C VAL A 72 -16.24 -4.46 -64.78
N GLY A 73 -15.90 -5.55 -64.10
CA GLY A 73 -15.29 -6.73 -64.67
C GLY A 73 -16.16 -7.96 -64.44
N TRP A 74 -16.33 -8.75 -65.49
CA TRP A 74 -16.99 -10.05 -65.43
C TRP A 74 -15.95 -11.16 -65.43
N TYR A 75 -16.15 -12.13 -64.53
CA TYR A 75 -15.43 -13.39 -64.51
C TYR A 75 -16.35 -14.52 -64.96
N ARG A 76 -15.86 -15.40 -65.81
CA ARG A 76 -16.52 -16.65 -66.21
C ARG A 76 -15.63 -17.82 -65.81
N MET A 77 -16.23 -18.81 -65.16
CA MET A 77 -15.58 -20.05 -64.77
C MET A 77 -16.48 -21.21 -65.18
N ARG A 78 -15.88 -22.28 -65.71
CA ARG A 78 -16.60 -23.45 -66.22
C ARG A 78 -16.10 -24.69 -65.47
N TRP A 79 -17.02 -25.55 -65.07
CA TRP A 79 -16.68 -26.86 -64.49
C TRP A 79 -17.63 -27.94 -65.00
N ARG A 80 -17.19 -29.19 -64.95
CA ARG A 80 -17.98 -30.33 -65.41
C ARG A 80 -18.37 -31.22 -64.23
N LEU A 81 -19.63 -31.64 -64.20
CA LEU A 81 -20.15 -32.64 -63.26
C LEU A 81 -20.49 -33.92 -64.01
N ASP A 82 -19.86 -35.04 -63.66
CA ASP A 82 -20.11 -36.34 -64.29
C ASP A 82 -21.50 -36.90 -63.94
N ALA A 83 -21.97 -36.63 -62.72
CA ALA A 83 -23.31 -36.94 -62.24
C ALA A 83 -23.83 -35.79 -61.35
N LEU A 84 -25.15 -35.65 -61.27
CA LEU A 84 -25.75 -34.72 -60.31
C LEU A 84 -25.45 -35.20 -58.88
N PRO A 85 -24.87 -34.34 -58.03
CA PRO A 85 -24.47 -34.73 -56.69
C PRO A 85 -25.68 -35.07 -55.82
N ALA A 86 -25.63 -36.22 -55.14
CA ALA A 86 -26.68 -36.67 -54.22
C ALA A 86 -26.74 -35.83 -52.93
N LYS A 87 -25.65 -35.16 -52.59
CA LYS A 87 -25.54 -34.27 -51.44
C LYS A 87 -25.66 -32.80 -51.87
N ALA A 88 -26.26 -31.98 -51.00
CA ALA A 88 -26.37 -30.55 -51.20
C ALA A 88 -24.99 -29.93 -51.50
N GLN A 89 -24.93 -29.11 -52.54
CA GLN A 89 -23.73 -28.38 -52.94
C GLN A 89 -23.82 -26.93 -52.48
N ALA A 90 -22.68 -26.27 -52.36
CA ALA A 90 -22.60 -24.85 -52.12
C ALA A 90 -21.48 -24.21 -52.95
N LEU A 91 -21.63 -22.92 -53.19
CA LEU A 91 -20.59 -22.03 -53.69
C LEU A 91 -20.06 -21.22 -52.51
N TYR A 92 -18.79 -21.42 -52.20
CA TYR A 92 -18.07 -20.63 -51.22
C TYR A 92 -17.12 -19.67 -51.93
N LEU A 93 -17.27 -18.37 -51.64
CA LEU A 93 -16.41 -17.31 -52.15
C LEU A 93 -15.60 -16.81 -50.96
N PRO A 94 -14.31 -17.20 -50.84
CA PRO A 94 -13.48 -16.84 -49.69
C PRO A 94 -13.36 -15.33 -49.51
N ARG A 95 -13.39 -14.60 -50.62
CA ARG A 95 -13.41 -13.15 -50.67
C ARG A 95 -13.97 -12.71 -52.00
N LEU A 96 -14.92 -11.80 -51.95
CA LEU A 96 -15.55 -11.24 -53.13
C LEU A 96 -15.48 -9.72 -52.99
N GLY A 97 -14.40 -9.12 -53.50
CA GLY A 97 -14.18 -7.68 -53.41
C GLY A 97 -15.22 -6.96 -54.27
N ALA A 98 -16.18 -6.28 -53.64
CA ALA A 98 -17.18 -5.44 -54.31
C ALA A 98 -17.87 -6.11 -55.54
N ALA A 99 -18.21 -7.39 -55.43
CA ALA A 99 -19.04 -8.00 -56.46
C ALA A 99 -20.51 -7.69 -56.26
N ASP A 100 -21.12 -7.35 -57.39
CA ASP A 100 -22.52 -7.00 -57.49
C ASP A 100 -23.38 -8.26 -57.65
N GLU A 101 -22.94 -9.26 -58.42
CA GLU A 101 -23.82 -10.37 -58.81
C GLU A 101 -23.05 -11.69 -58.94
N VAL A 102 -23.69 -12.76 -58.46
CA VAL A 102 -23.21 -14.15 -58.58
C VAL A 102 -24.26 -14.95 -59.32
N ILE A 103 -23.93 -15.44 -60.52
CA ILE A 103 -24.86 -16.15 -61.40
C ILE A 103 -24.31 -17.54 -61.70
N VAL A 104 -25.12 -18.57 -61.47
CA VAL A 104 -24.80 -19.97 -61.77
C VAL A 104 -25.77 -20.48 -62.81
N ASN A 105 -25.27 -20.95 -63.96
CA ASN A 105 -26.07 -21.49 -65.06
C ASN A 105 -27.22 -20.56 -65.54
N GLY A 106 -27.01 -19.24 -65.44
CA GLY A 106 -28.00 -18.22 -65.78
C GLY A 106 -28.99 -17.87 -64.67
N VAL A 107 -28.92 -18.53 -63.51
CA VAL A 107 -29.73 -18.22 -62.33
C VAL A 107 -28.93 -17.33 -61.38
N LEU A 108 -29.52 -16.23 -60.95
CA LEU A 108 -28.93 -15.33 -59.95
C LEU A 108 -29.02 -15.99 -58.56
N VAL A 109 -27.86 -16.20 -57.92
CA VAL A 109 -27.73 -16.88 -56.61
C VAL A 109 -27.25 -15.92 -55.52
N GLY A 110 -26.60 -14.82 -55.89
CA GLY A 110 -26.13 -13.80 -54.95
C GLY A 110 -26.43 -12.39 -55.45
N HIS A 111 -26.97 -11.58 -54.54
CA HIS A 111 -27.23 -10.15 -54.74
C HIS A 111 -26.09 -9.29 -54.16
N PRO A 112 -25.96 -8.02 -54.58
CA PRO A 112 -25.01 -7.11 -53.98
C PRO A 112 -25.39 -6.91 -52.52
N PRO A 113 -24.42 -6.78 -51.59
CA PRO A 113 -24.73 -6.16 -50.31
C PRO A 113 -25.29 -4.75 -50.51
N SER A 114 -26.02 -4.25 -49.50
CA SER A 114 -26.44 -2.85 -49.49
C SER A 114 -25.23 -1.94 -49.77
N PRO A 115 -25.36 -0.89 -50.61
CA PRO A 115 -24.28 0.06 -50.85
C PRO A 115 -23.77 0.75 -49.57
N LEU A 116 -24.60 0.74 -48.52
CA LEU A 116 -24.28 1.25 -47.20
C LEU A 116 -23.39 0.31 -46.38
N ASP A 117 -23.32 -0.98 -46.75
CA ASP A 117 -22.65 -2.02 -45.99
C ASP A 117 -21.17 -2.14 -46.41
N VAL A 118 -20.34 -1.24 -45.87
CA VAL A 118 -18.93 -1.10 -46.22
C VAL A 118 -18.11 -2.34 -45.84
N ASN A 119 -18.54 -3.09 -44.82
CA ASN A 119 -17.89 -4.33 -44.40
C ASN A 119 -18.29 -5.55 -45.24
N ALA A 120 -19.48 -5.54 -45.85
CA ALA A 120 -19.93 -6.63 -46.72
C ALA A 120 -19.21 -6.71 -48.08
N HIS A 121 -18.46 -5.69 -48.47
CA HIS A 121 -17.70 -5.67 -49.72
C HIS A 121 -16.37 -6.46 -49.65
N ALA A 122 -15.99 -6.98 -48.47
CA ALA A 122 -14.71 -7.70 -48.28
C ALA A 122 -14.82 -9.05 -47.52
N GLY A 123 -16.01 -9.42 -47.03
CA GLY A 123 -16.23 -10.66 -46.29
C GLY A 123 -16.38 -11.93 -47.15
N PRO A 124 -16.23 -13.13 -46.56
CA PRO A 124 -16.56 -14.39 -47.24
C PRO A 124 -18.06 -14.46 -47.56
N ARG A 125 -18.43 -15.14 -48.66
CA ARG A 125 -19.81 -15.42 -49.04
C ARG A 125 -20.05 -16.92 -49.16
N PHE A 126 -21.25 -17.34 -48.79
CA PHE A 126 -21.70 -18.72 -48.90
C PHE A 126 -23.07 -18.71 -49.55
N HIS A 127 -23.20 -19.47 -50.64
CA HIS A 127 -24.45 -19.61 -51.38
C HIS A 127 -24.78 -21.09 -51.51
N ASP A 128 -25.95 -21.50 -51.02
CA ASP A 128 -26.46 -22.83 -51.27
C ASP A 128 -26.75 -23.01 -52.76
N LEU A 129 -26.34 -24.15 -53.34
CA LEU A 129 -26.61 -24.52 -54.73
C LEU A 129 -27.59 -25.71 -54.75
N PRO A 130 -28.91 -25.45 -54.88
CA PRO A 130 -29.89 -26.49 -55.10
C PRO A 130 -29.54 -27.33 -56.33
N ALA A 131 -29.86 -28.63 -56.29
CA ALA A 131 -29.63 -29.53 -57.41
C ALA A 131 -30.32 -29.08 -58.71
N THR A 132 -31.40 -28.30 -58.62
CA THR A 132 -32.12 -27.70 -59.76
C THR A 132 -31.31 -26.64 -60.52
N GLN A 133 -30.31 -26.04 -59.88
CA GLN A 133 -29.44 -25.04 -60.49
C GLN A 133 -28.19 -25.66 -61.13
N LEU A 134 -27.92 -26.94 -60.87
CA LEU A 134 -26.79 -27.68 -61.43
C LEU A 134 -27.23 -28.52 -62.62
N ARG A 135 -26.33 -28.69 -63.58
CA ARG A 135 -26.53 -29.52 -64.77
C ARG A 135 -25.54 -30.69 -64.73
N GLN A 136 -25.99 -31.86 -65.17
CA GLN A 136 -25.07 -32.94 -65.52
C GLN A 136 -24.33 -32.53 -66.80
N GLY A 137 -23.00 -32.50 -66.78
CA GLY A 137 -22.17 -31.90 -67.83
C GLY A 137 -21.60 -30.53 -67.44
N GLU A 138 -21.54 -29.61 -68.40
CA GLU A 138 -20.90 -28.29 -68.22
C GLU A 138 -21.79 -27.35 -67.39
N ASN A 139 -21.18 -26.70 -66.40
CA ASN A 139 -21.77 -25.69 -65.54
C ASN A 139 -20.92 -24.42 -65.62
N THR A 140 -21.58 -23.27 -65.53
CA THR A 140 -20.93 -21.96 -65.68
C THR A 140 -21.25 -21.06 -64.49
N LEU A 141 -20.21 -20.45 -63.94
CA LEU A 141 -20.26 -19.43 -62.89
C LEU A 141 -19.85 -18.10 -63.49
N TYR A 142 -20.71 -17.09 -63.35
CA TYR A 142 -20.39 -15.71 -63.65
C TYR A 142 -20.31 -14.90 -62.35
N LEU A 143 -19.24 -14.11 -62.21
CA LEU A 143 -19.09 -13.14 -61.13
C LEU A 143 -18.95 -11.74 -61.73
N ARG A 144 -19.81 -10.82 -61.30
CA ARG A 144 -19.74 -9.41 -61.68
C ARG A 144 -19.05 -8.63 -60.57
N VAL A 145 -17.90 -8.04 -60.85
CA VAL A 145 -17.05 -7.33 -59.88
C VAL A 145 -16.95 -5.85 -60.25
N ARG A 146 -17.22 -4.94 -59.31
CA ARG A 146 -17.07 -3.50 -59.50
C ARG A 146 -15.88 -2.98 -58.71
N ILE A 147 -15.24 -1.92 -59.21
CA ILE A 147 -14.27 -1.18 -58.39
C ILE A 147 -14.94 -0.45 -57.23
N ALA A 148 -14.63 -0.92 -56.02
CA ALA A 148 -14.65 -0.14 -54.79
C ALA A 148 -13.38 -0.47 -53.99
N GLY A 149 -12.36 0.40 -54.08
CA GLY A 149 -11.07 0.18 -53.42
C GLY A 149 -10.24 -0.96 -54.02
N ARG A 150 -9.85 -1.96 -53.21
CA ARG A 150 -9.02 -3.10 -53.63
C ARG A 150 -9.88 -4.23 -54.21
N ALA A 151 -10.32 -4.08 -55.46
CA ALA A 151 -11.12 -5.06 -56.19
C ALA A 151 -10.31 -6.31 -56.63
N GLY A 152 -11.02 -7.41 -56.87
CA GLY A 152 -10.43 -8.68 -57.33
C GLY A 152 -11.19 -9.92 -56.84
N VAL A 153 -10.80 -11.09 -57.35
CA VAL A 153 -11.42 -12.39 -57.02
C VAL A 153 -10.38 -13.35 -56.47
N VAL A 154 -10.67 -13.93 -55.31
CA VAL A 154 -9.95 -15.10 -54.78
C VAL A 154 -10.68 -16.35 -55.25
N ALA A 155 -9.93 -17.41 -55.58
CA ALA A 155 -10.43 -18.69 -56.09
C ALA A 155 -11.73 -19.15 -55.40
N PRO A 156 -12.87 -19.16 -56.13
CA PRO A 156 -14.11 -19.74 -55.64
C PRO A 156 -13.96 -21.25 -55.40
N LEU A 157 -14.79 -21.78 -54.50
CA LEU A 157 -14.85 -23.19 -54.17
C LEU A 157 -16.27 -23.69 -54.36
N VAL A 158 -16.44 -24.79 -55.11
CA VAL A 158 -17.72 -25.48 -55.27
C VAL A 158 -17.58 -26.90 -54.75
N GLY A 159 -18.49 -27.34 -53.89
CA GLY A 159 -18.41 -28.66 -53.27
C GLY A 159 -19.55 -28.92 -52.28
N GLU A 160 -19.41 -29.98 -51.48
CA GLU A 160 -20.40 -30.36 -50.47
C GLU A 160 -20.69 -29.21 -49.50
N ALA A 161 -21.97 -28.87 -49.32
CA ALA A 161 -22.39 -27.72 -48.52
C ALA A 161 -21.91 -27.81 -47.07
N ALA A 162 -21.91 -29.00 -46.46
CA ALA A 162 -21.48 -29.18 -45.07
C ALA A 162 -20.00 -28.86 -44.84
N THR A 163 -19.12 -29.26 -45.75
CA THR A 163 -17.67 -29.03 -45.63
C THR A 163 -17.33 -27.57 -45.89
N LEU A 164 -17.94 -26.97 -46.90
CA LEU A 164 -17.77 -25.55 -47.21
C LEU A 164 -18.38 -24.64 -46.14
N ARG A 165 -19.51 -25.02 -45.51
CA ARG A 165 -20.13 -24.26 -44.42
C ARG A 165 -19.21 -24.18 -43.20
N ALA A 166 -18.57 -25.27 -42.81
CA ALA A 166 -17.60 -25.24 -41.71
C ALA A 166 -16.41 -24.29 -41.99
N ALA A 167 -15.89 -24.29 -43.23
CA ALA A 167 -14.83 -23.37 -43.64
C ALA A 167 -15.30 -21.90 -43.64
N TYR A 168 -16.52 -21.66 -44.13
CA TYR A 168 -17.18 -20.34 -44.13
C TYR A 168 -17.37 -19.81 -42.72
N GLU A 169 -17.99 -20.58 -41.82
CA GLU A 169 -18.26 -20.18 -40.42
C GLU A 169 -16.98 -19.84 -39.66
N ARG A 170 -15.92 -20.63 -39.86
CA ARG A 170 -14.61 -20.33 -39.27
C ARG A 170 -14.02 -19.04 -39.80
N LYS A 171 -14.08 -18.79 -41.12
CA LYS A 171 -13.57 -17.54 -41.70
C LYS A 171 -14.40 -16.34 -41.26
N LEU A 172 -15.72 -16.50 -41.17
CA LEU A 172 -16.64 -15.49 -40.63
C LEU A 172 -16.33 -15.18 -39.17
N PHE A 173 -16.05 -16.20 -38.36
CA PHE A 173 -15.63 -16.03 -36.98
C PHE A 173 -14.35 -15.20 -36.91
N ILE A 174 -13.31 -15.57 -37.65
CA ILE A 174 -12.01 -14.85 -37.59
C ILE A 174 -12.13 -13.43 -38.16
N ALA A 175 -12.91 -13.22 -39.22
CA ALA A 175 -13.05 -11.93 -39.87
C ALA A 175 -13.89 -10.93 -39.07
N PHE A 176 -14.97 -11.39 -38.43
CA PHE A 176 -15.95 -10.49 -37.80
C PHE A 176 -16.21 -10.79 -36.33
N THR A 177 -16.45 -12.05 -35.95
CA THR A 177 -16.82 -12.37 -34.56
C THR A 177 -15.66 -12.16 -33.59
N GLY A 178 -14.47 -12.65 -33.93
CA GLY A 178 -13.28 -12.54 -33.12
C GLY A 178 -12.82 -11.10 -32.89
N PRO A 179 -12.79 -10.21 -33.90
CA PRO A 179 -12.46 -8.81 -33.67
C PRO A 179 -13.51 -8.06 -32.84
N ARG A 180 -14.80 -8.45 -32.92
CA ARG A 180 -15.85 -7.91 -32.03
C ARG A 180 -15.64 -8.33 -30.57
N ILE A 181 -15.26 -9.59 -30.34
CA ILE A 181 -14.86 -10.06 -29.00
C ILE A 181 -13.62 -9.28 -28.53
N LEU A 182 -12.63 -9.12 -29.41
CA LEU A 182 -11.40 -8.40 -29.10
C LEU A 182 -11.65 -6.92 -28.78
N PHE A 183 -12.60 -6.28 -29.47
CA PHE A 183 -13.05 -4.92 -29.16
C PHE A 183 -13.54 -4.84 -27.71
N GLY A 184 -14.48 -5.69 -27.32
CA GLY A 184 -15.04 -5.67 -25.96
C GLY A 184 -13.98 -5.94 -24.89
N ALA A 185 -13.10 -6.92 -25.13
CA ALA A 185 -12.01 -7.26 -24.22
C ALA A 185 -10.99 -6.12 -24.06
N THR A 186 -10.56 -5.51 -25.16
CA THR A 186 -9.54 -4.44 -25.14
C THR A 186 -10.08 -3.12 -24.63
N LEU A 187 -11.35 -2.80 -24.89
CA LEU A 187 -12.02 -1.63 -24.32
C LEU A 187 -12.14 -1.76 -22.80
N THR A 188 -12.63 -2.90 -22.32
CA THR A 188 -12.78 -3.17 -20.87
C THR A 188 -11.43 -3.11 -20.17
N LEU A 189 -10.41 -3.77 -20.74
CA LEU A 189 -9.05 -3.74 -20.20
C LEU A 189 -8.47 -2.32 -20.18
N GLY A 190 -8.63 -1.57 -21.27
CA GLY A 190 -8.09 -0.22 -21.38
C GLY A 190 -8.74 0.75 -20.39
N VAL A 191 -10.07 0.72 -20.28
CA VAL A 191 -10.80 1.52 -19.28
C VAL A 191 -10.37 1.15 -17.86
N PHE A 192 -10.30 -0.15 -17.55
CA PHE A 192 -9.84 -0.63 -16.25
C PHE A 192 -8.43 -0.10 -15.90
N ILE A 193 -7.50 -0.17 -16.85
CA ILE A 193 -6.12 0.30 -16.66
C ILE A 193 -6.05 1.82 -16.52
N LEU A 194 -6.87 2.58 -17.25
CA LEU A 194 -6.97 4.03 -17.08
C LEU A 194 -7.54 4.41 -15.71
N VAL A 195 -8.53 3.67 -15.20
CA VAL A 195 -9.04 3.86 -13.83
C VAL A 195 -7.95 3.55 -12.79
N LEU A 196 -7.18 2.48 -12.98
CA LEU A 196 -6.02 2.19 -12.12
C LEU A 196 -4.99 3.34 -12.16
N TRP A 197 -4.72 3.90 -13.34
CA TRP A 197 -3.82 5.05 -13.48
C TRP A 197 -4.36 6.30 -12.79
N GLN A 198 -5.66 6.60 -12.87
CA GLN A 198 -6.26 7.71 -12.12
C GLN A 198 -6.06 7.57 -10.60
N ARG A 199 -6.07 6.33 -10.09
CA ARG A 199 -5.78 6.05 -8.67
C ARG A 199 -4.28 6.09 -8.33
N ARG A 200 -3.40 5.95 -9.34
CA ARG A 200 -1.94 5.96 -9.20
C ARG A 200 -1.26 6.73 -10.34
N PRO A 201 -1.38 8.08 -10.34
CA PRO A 201 -0.90 8.90 -11.45
C PRO A 201 0.62 8.84 -11.66
N ASP A 202 1.39 8.52 -10.61
CA ASP A 202 2.84 8.39 -10.65
C ASP A 202 3.33 7.24 -11.55
N GLU A 203 2.50 6.21 -11.73
CA GLU A 203 2.80 5.05 -12.56
C GLU A 203 2.38 5.30 -14.02
N ALA A 204 3.10 6.20 -14.69
CA ALA A 204 2.81 6.60 -16.08
C ALA A 204 2.71 5.44 -17.09
N THR A 205 3.30 4.26 -16.78
CA THR A 205 3.18 3.07 -17.64
C THR A 205 1.75 2.57 -17.79
N PHE A 206 0.91 2.66 -16.74
CA PHE A 206 -0.51 2.32 -16.85
C PHE A 206 -1.24 3.31 -17.75
N GLY A 207 -0.97 4.61 -17.62
CA GLY A 207 -1.61 5.63 -18.46
C GLY A 207 -1.38 5.41 -19.96
N TYR A 208 -0.13 5.19 -20.39
CA TYR A 208 0.17 4.97 -21.80
C TYR A 208 -0.33 3.62 -22.33
N PHE A 209 -0.30 2.56 -21.52
CA PHE A 209 -0.85 1.27 -21.95
C PHE A 209 -2.39 1.28 -22.00
N GLY A 210 -3.04 1.95 -21.04
CA GLY A 210 -4.47 2.20 -21.05
C GLY A 210 -4.89 2.97 -22.30
N LEU A 211 -4.18 4.06 -22.63
CA LEU A 211 -4.42 4.82 -23.86
C LEU A 211 -4.22 3.97 -25.12
N ALA A 212 -3.14 3.16 -25.18
CA ALA A 212 -2.87 2.27 -26.31
C ALA A 212 -4.00 1.25 -26.51
N THR A 213 -4.48 0.63 -25.43
CA THR A 213 -5.52 -0.40 -25.50
C THR A 213 -6.90 0.20 -25.82
N THR A 214 -7.26 1.36 -25.27
CA THR A 214 -8.51 2.04 -25.63
C THR A 214 -8.51 2.58 -27.06
N SER A 215 -7.40 3.15 -27.53
CA SER A 215 -7.29 3.60 -28.92
C SER A 215 -7.31 2.42 -29.90
N PHE A 216 -6.80 1.26 -29.48
CA PHE A 216 -6.88 0.03 -30.28
C PHE A 216 -8.32 -0.50 -30.36
N ALA A 217 -9.08 -0.45 -29.26
CA ALA A 217 -10.51 -0.75 -29.31
C ALA A 217 -11.23 0.20 -30.29
N LEU A 218 -10.92 1.51 -30.28
CA LEU A 218 -11.49 2.45 -31.26
C LEU A 218 -11.13 2.08 -32.71
N MET A 219 -9.92 1.55 -32.94
CA MET A 219 -9.52 1.05 -34.27
C MET A 219 -10.34 -0.18 -34.71
N LEU A 220 -10.77 -1.02 -33.76
CA LEU A 220 -11.63 -2.19 -34.03
C LEU A 220 -13.11 -1.85 -34.16
N PHE A 221 -13.52 -0.63 -33.79
CA PHE A 221 -14.93 -0.21 -33.74
C PHE A 221 -15.66 -0.38 -35.08
N ASP A 222 -14.95 -0.21 -36.20
CA ASP A 222 -15.48 -0.42 -37.55
C ASP A 222 -16.04 -1.83 -37.75
N LEU A 223 -15.49 -2.83 -37.07
CA LEU A 223 -15.91 -4.23 -37.22
C LEU A 223 -17.22 -4.54 -36.46
N LEU A 224 -17.78 -3.57 -35.72
CA LEU A 224 -19.06 -3.69 -35.04
C LEU A 224 -20.25 -3.33 -35.91
N PHE A 225 -20.06 -2.46 -36.91
CA PHE A 225 -21.14 -1.94 -37.74
C PHE A 225 -21.02 -2.46 -39.15
N ASP A 226 -22.14 -2.73 -39.81
CA ASP A 226 -22.13 -3.11 -41.22
C ASP A 226 -21.86 -1.88 -42.11
N SER A 227 -22.31 -0.69 -41.66
CA SER A 227 -22.07 0.62 -42.28
C SER A 227 -21.30 1.56 -41.34
N PRO A 228 -20.33 2.37 -41.82
CA PRO A 228 -19.63 3.33 -40.98
C PRO A 228 -20.63 4.36 -40.43
N PRO A 229 -20.49 4.77 -39.16
CA PRO A 229 -21.42 5.71 -38.53
C PRO A 229 -21.32 7.14 -39.08
N LEU A 230 -20.25 7.43 -39.82
CA LEU A 230 -19.93 8.74 -40.39
C LEU A 230 -19.61 8.58 -41.88
N GLU A 231 -19.52 9.71 -42.58
CA GLU A 231 -19.04 9.75 -43.96
C GLU A 231 -17.70 9.01 -44.10
N PRO A 232 -17.52 8.13 -45.12
CA PRO A 232 -16.36 7.23 -45.21
C PRO A 232 -15.01 7.94 -45.08
N ALA A 233 -14.88 9.13 -45.68
CA ALA A 233 -13.66 9.92 -45.64
C ALA A 233 -13.33 10.39 -44.20
N ILE A 234 -14.33 10.86 -43.46
CA ILE A 234 -14.19 11.27 -42.05
C ILE A 234 -13.89 10.04 -41.17
N TRP A 235 -14.55 8.92 -41.46
CA TRP A 235 -14.35 7.68 -40.72
C TRP A 235 -12.92 7.14 -40.85
N ASP A 236 -12.36 7.17 -42.04
CA ASP A 236 -10.95 6.81 -42.29
C ASP A 236 -9.98 7.73 -41.54
N CYS A 237 -10.33 9.00 -41.36
CA CYS A 237 -9.55 9.93 -40.54
C CYS A 237 -9.52 9.49 -39.08
N VAL A 238 -10.68 9.17 -38.50
CA VAL A 238 -10.81 8.70 -37.10
C VAL A 238 -10.00 7.42 -36.90
N ARG A 239 -10.13 6.46 -37.82
CA ARG A 239 -9.43 5.16 -37.76
C ARG A 239 -7.92 5.32 -37.83
N SER A 240 -7.44 6.18 -38.73
CA SER A 240 -6.01 6.46 -38.88
C SER A 240 -5.42 7.18 -37.67
N LEU A 241 -6.18 8.10 -37.07
CA LEU A 241 -5.79 8.78 -35.83
C LEU A 241 -5.72 7.81 -34.65
N ALA A 242 -6.72 6.93 -34.52
CA ALA A 242 -6.73 5.87 -33.50
C ALA A 242 -5.51 4.95 -33.65
N ALA A 243 -5.20 4.51 -34.87
CA ALA A 243 -4.00 3.70 -35.14
C ALA A 243 -2.70 4.45 -34.76
N GLN A 244 -2.60 5.74 -35.07
CA GLN A 244 -1.44 6.57 -34.70
C GLN A 244 -1.30 6.69 -33.17
N LEU A 245 -2.41 6.89 -32.46
CA LEU A 245 -2.43 6.95 -31.00
C LEU A 245 -1.94 5.64 -30.38
N VAL A 246 -2.39 4.47 -30.88
CA VAL A 246 -1.89 3.16 -30.43
C VAL A 246 -0.38 3.06 -30.58
N ASN A 247 0.15 3.45 -31.74
CA ASN A 247 1.58 3.32 -32.03
C ASN A 247 2.43 4.24 -31.16
N VAL A 248 2.05 5.52 -31.05
CA VAL A 248 2.76 6.52 -30.24
C VAL A 248 2.70 6.16 -28.75
N SER A 249 1.53 5.82 -28.23
CA SER A 249 1.37 5.42 -26.83
C SER A 249 2.14 4.14 -26.49
N THR A 250 2.16 3.14 -27.38
CA THR A 250 2.97 1.92 -27.20
C THR A 250 4.47 2.23 -27.20
N PHE A 251 4.93 3.16 -28.04
CA PHE A 251 6.33 3.59 -28.04
C PHE A 251 6.70 4.29 -26.73
N VAL A 252 5.89 5.26 -26.32
CA VAL A 252 6.13 6.01 -25.07
C VAL A 252 6.04 5.07 -23.86
N PHE A 253 5.13 4.10 -23.89
CA PHE A 253 5.11 2.99 -22.93
C PHE A 253 6.46 2.25 -22.89
N ALA A 254 7.02 1.86 -24.04
CA ALA A 254 8.30 1.17 -24.09
C ALA A 254 9.44 2.02 -23.48
N LEU A 255 9.47 3.33 -23.74
CA LEU A 255 10.42 4.26 -23.13
C LEU A 255 10.27 4.31 -21.60
N ARG A 256 9.03 4.45 -21.11
CA ARG A 256 8.73 4.49 -19.68
C ARG A 256 9.03 3.17 -18.99
N TYR A 257 8.76 2.05 -19.64
CA TYR A 257 9.10 0.72 -19.16
C TYR A 257 10.61 0.56 -19.00
N GLY A 258 11.40 1.07 -19.94
CA GLY A 258 12.87 1.12 -19.83
C GLY A 258 13.43 2.18 -18.87
N SER A 259 12.57 2.82 -18.05
CA SER A 259 12.92 3.94 -17.15
C SER A 259 13.63 5.10 -17.86
N ARG A 260 13.28 5.38 -19.12
CA ARG A 260 13.80 6.49 -19.91
C ARG A 260 12.76 7.60 -20.04
N ARG A 261 13.21 8.84 -19.87
CA ARG A 261 12.49 10.05 -20.28
C ARG A 261 13.32 10.77 -21.34
N LEU A 262 12.79 10.87 -22.55
CA LEU A 262 13.43 11.53 -23.68
C LEU A 262 12.48 12.62 -24.20
N PRO A 263 12.39 13.78 -23.54
CA PRO A 263 11.32 14.75 -23.77
C PRO A 263 11.24 15.26 -25.21
N ARG A 264 12.39 15.45 -25.88
CA ARG A 264 12.44 15.83 -27.29
C ARG A 264 11.88 14.75 -28.23
N LEU A 265 12.24 13.49 -27.99
CA LEU A 265 11.74 12.37 -28.78
C LEU A 265 10.25 12.15 -28.51
N GLU A 266 9.81 12.26 -27.27
CA GLU A 266 8.40 12.13 -26.90
C GLU A 266 7.56 13.24 -27.53
N ALA A 267 8.03 14.49 -27.50
CA ALA A 267 7.37 15.59 -28.19
C ALA A 267 7.29 15.34 -29.71
N ALA A 268 8.36 14.82 -30.32
CA ALA A 268 8.37 14.45 -31.73
C ALA A 268 7.42 13.28 -32.05
N LEU A 269 7.28 12.30 -31.16
CA LEU A 269 6.32 11.21 -31.33
C LEU A 269 4.87 11.71 -31.21
N TRP A 270 4.60 12.56 -30.22
CA TRP A 270 3.26 13.13 -30.03
C TRP A 270 2.87 14.10 -31.14
N SER A 271 3.80 14.82 -31.76
CA SER A 271 3.51 15.68 -32.91
C SER A 271 3.09 14.90 -34.16
N LEU A 272 3.39 13.59 -34.25
CA LEU A 272 2.89 12.75 -35.34
C LEU A 272 1.35 12.65 -35.35
N VAL A 273 0.69 12.79 -34.20
CA VAL A 273 -0.79 12.72 -34.10
C VAL A 273 -1.46 13.92 -34.81
N PRO A 274 -1.14 15.19 -34.50
CA PRO A 274 -1.68 16.32 -35.25
C PRO A 274 -1.18 16.36 -36.70
N ILE A 275 0.04 15.92 -37.00
CA ILE A 275 0.51 15.77 -38.40
C ILE A 275 -0.40 14.79 -39.15
N GLN A 276 -0.72 13.64 -38.55
CA GLN A 276 -1.62 12.65 -39.14
C GLN A 276 -3.02 13.24 -39.38
N LEU A 277 -3.52 14.06 -38.47
CA LEU A 277 -4.79 14.77 -38.63
C LEU A 277 -4.76 15.74 -39.82
N VAL A 278 -3.68 16.51 -39.98
CA VAL A 278 -3.51 17.44 -41.12
C VAL A 278 -3.42 16.67 -42.44
N VAL A 279 -2.61 15.61 -42.51
CA VAL A 279 -2.50 14.75 -43.71
C VAL A 279 -3.87 14.17 -44.09
N ASN A 280 -4.62 13.71 -43.10
CA ASN A 280 -5.99 13.23 -43.29
C ASN A 280 -6.92 14.32 -43.84
N ALA A 281 -6.90 15.52 -43.25
CA ALA A 281 -7.71 16.64 -43.71
C ALA A 281 -7.37 17.07 -45.16
N MET A 282 -6.08 17.06 -45.52
CA MET A 282 -5.63 17.33 -46.89
C MET A 282 -6.10 16.28 -47.89
N ASN A 283 -6.12 14.99 -47.49
CA ASN A 283 -6.65 13.90 -48.30
C ASN A 283 -8.16 14.06 -48.52
N VAL A 284 -8.93 14.39 -47.46
CA VAL A 284 -10.37 14.64 -47.57
C VAL A 284 -10.66 15.84 -48.47
N ALA A 285 -9.86 16.91 -48.39
CA ALA A 285 -10.01 18.10 -49.22
C ALA A 285 -9.54 17.91 -50.68
N GLY A 286 -8.98 16.74 -51.04
CA GLY A 286 -8.46 16.48 -52.38
C GLY A 286 -7.20 17.29 -52.76
N ILE A 287 -6.57 17.95 -51.78
CA ILE A 287 -5.44 18.88 -51.98
C ILE A 287 -4.14 18.11 -52.19
N ALA A 288 -4.04 16.88 -51.68
CA ALA A 288 -2.86 16.05 -51.81
C ALA A 288 -3.23 14.64 -52.29
N SER A 289 -2.89 14.33 -53.54
CA SER A 289 -2.65 12.94 -53.96
C SER A 289 -1.22 12.54 -53.54
N LEU A 290 -0.87 12.70 -52.27
CA LEU A 290 0.47 12.30 -51.80
C LEU A 290 0.60 10.78 -52.02
N PRO A 291 1.60 10.30 -52.78
CA PRO A 291 1.82 8.87 -53.00
C PRO A 291 2.20 8.14 -51.70
N MET A 292 2.55 8.88 -50.64
CA MET A 292 2.72 8.34 -49.31
C MET A 292 1.37 8.16 -48.64
N SER A 293 0.83 6.94 -48.68
CA SER A 293 -0.26 6.56 -47.77
C SER A 293 0.13 6.96 -46.34
N PRO A 294 -0.79 7.50 -45.51
CA PRO A 294 -0.50 7.94 -44.14
C PRO A 294 0.19 6.88 -43.27
N LYS A 295 0.14 5.62 -43.70
CA LYS A 295 0.78 4.45 -43.10
C LYS A 295 2.32 4.51 -43.11
N TRP A 296 2.95 5.25 -44.02
CA TRP A 296 4.42 5.42 -44.03
C TRP A 296 4.93 6.22 -42.83
N LEU A 297 4.12 7.13 -42.26
CA LEU A 297 4.43 7.85 -41.02
C LEU A 297 4.51 6.92 -39.81
N THR A 298 3.84 5.75 -39.86
CA THR A 298 3.81 4.79 -38.76
C THR A 298 5.01 3.83 -38.75
N ALA A 299 5.61 3.54 -39.90
CA ALA A 299 6.66 2.53 -40.02
C ALA A 299 7.91 2.83 -39.16
N PRO A 300 8.44 4.07 -39.10
CA PRO A 300 9.56 4.41 -38.22
C PRO A 300 9.21 4.23 -36.73
N VAL A 301 7.95 4.44 -36.35
CA VAL A 301 7.48 4.25 -34.96
C VAL A 301 7.57 2.77 -34.58
N PHE A 302 7.15 1.86 -35.48
CA PHE A 302 7.28 0.41 -35.30
C PHE A 302 8.73 -0.03 -35.08
N MET A 303 9.64 0.45 -35.94
CA MET A 303 11.06 0.13 -35.82
C MET A 303 11.68 0.70 -34.54
N GLY A 304 11.29 1.92 -34.16
CA GLY A 304 11.87 2.57 -32.99
C GLY A 304 11.44 1.92 -31.67
N TYR A 305 10.18 1.50 -31.48
CA TYR A 305 9.83 0.80 -30.23
C TYR A 305 10.40 -0.61 -30.17
N VAL A 306 10.61 -1.30 -31.32
CA VAL A 306 11.39 -2.55 -31.37
C VAL A 306 12.83 -2.31 -30.94
N ALA A 307 13.47 -1.23 -31.40
CA ALA A 307 14.82 -0.86 -30.98
C ALA A 307 14.89 -0.57 -29.47
N VAL A 308 13.88 0.10 -28.92
CA VAL A 308 13.76 0.33 -27.47
C VAL A 308 13.64 -1.00 -26.72
N PHE A 309 12.76 -1.91 -27.14
CA PHE A 309 12.65 -3.23 -26.50
C PHE A 309 13.92 -4.07 -26.67
N ALA A 310 14.61 -3.97 -27.80
CA ALA A 310 15.89 -4.65 -28.04
C ALA A 310 16.96 -4.14 -27.07
N TRP A 311 17.03 -2.82 -26.88
CA TRP A 311 17.91 -2.21 -25.89
C TRP A 311 17.57 -2.63 -24.45
N ILE A 312 16.28 -2.66 -24.08
CA ILE A 312 15.84 -3.14 -22.76
C ILE A 312 16.20 -4.61 -22.56
N ALA A 313 15.99 -5.45 -23.57
CA ALA A 313 16.34 -6.87 -23.54
C ALA A 313 17.84 -7.09 -23.39
N TRP A 314 18.65 -6.31 -24.11
CA TRP A 314 20.10 -6.36 -24.02
C TRP A 314 20.62 -5.95 -22.63
N ARG A 315 20.03 -4.89 -22.05
CA ARG A 315 20.45 -4.34 -20.75
C ARG A 315 19.99 -5.18 -19.56
N THR A 316 18.72 -5.59 -19.54
CA THR A 316 18.12 -6.27 -18.38
C THR A 316 18.31 -7.79 -18.44
N ARG A 317 18.45 -8.35 -19.65
CA ARG A 317 18.59 -9.80 -19.90
C ARG A 317 17.52 -10.64 -19.20
N THR A 318 16.31 -10.09 -19.04
CA THR A 318 15.18 -10.77 -18.41
C THR A 318 14.30 -11.47 -19.43
N ALA A 319 13.67 -12.57 -19.02
CA ALA A 319 12.69 -13.28 -19.83
C ALA A 319 11.53 -12.40 -20.33
N GLU A 320 11.08 -11.48 -19.46
CA GLU A 320 9.98 -10.56 -19.73
C GLU A 320 10.37 -9.60 -20.88
N SER A 321 11.58 -9.03 -20.81
CA SER A 321 12.09 -8.13 -21.86
C SER A 321 12.32 -8.81 -23.21
N THR A 322 12.79 -10.06 -23.22
CA THR A 322 12.97 -10.82 -24.47
C THR A 322 11.63 -11.23 -25.09
N ALA A 323 10.63 -11.58 -24.27
CA ALA A 323 9.28 -11.85 -24.75
C ALA A 323 8.64 -10.61 -25.41
N LEU A 324 8.78 -9.43 -24.79
CA LEU A 324 8.32 -8.15 -25.34
C LEU A 324 9.01 -7.81 -26.67
N LEU A 325 10.33 -8.03 -26.76
CA LEU A 325 11.08 -7.89 -28.02
C LEU A 325 10.55 -8.82 -29.11
N LEU A 326 10.31 -10.10 -28.82
CA LEU A 326 9.79 -11.04 -29.80
C LEU A 326 8.38 -10.66 -30.27
N ALA A 327 7.49 -10.25 -29.36
CA ALA A 327 6.13 -9.85 -29.72
C ALA A 327 6.09 -8.55 -30.52
N SER A 328 6.87 -7.54 -30.12
CA SER A 328 7.02 -6.30 -30.88
C SER A 328 7.62 -6.54 -32.27
N SER A 329 8.62 -7.42 -32.38
CA SER A 329 9.25 -7.77 -33.67
C SER A 329 8.27 -8.51 -34.57
N GLY A 330 7.53 -9.50 -34.06
CA GLY A 330 6.49 -10.21 -34.81
C GLY A 330 5.41 -9.26 -35.36
N ARG A 331 4.97 -8.29 -34.55
CA ARG A 331 4.03 -7.24 -34.96
C ARG A 331 4.58 -6.36 -36.09
N THR A 332 5.86 -5.97 -36.01
CA THR A 332 6.52 -5.14 -37.03
C THR A 332 6.75 -5.91 -38.32
N ILE A 333 7.18 -7.17 -38.24
CA ILE A 333 7.30 -8.05 -39.41
C ILE A 333 5.93 -8.21 -40.08
N TRP A 334 4.88 -8.46 -39.30
CA TRP A 334 3.51 -8.54 -39.81
C TRP A 334 3.08 -7.27 -40.53
N PHE A 335 3.36 -6.10 -39.94
CA PHE A 335 3.09 -4.80 -40.56
C PHE A 335 3.78 -4.66 -41.92
N LEU A 336 5.07 -4.98 -41.99
CA LEU A 336 5.87 -4.89 -43.22
C LEU A 336 5.41 -5.88 -44.28
N LEU A 337 5.05 -7.11 -43.91
CA LEU A 337 4.53 -8.10 -44.86
C LEU A 337 3.18 -7.67 -45.46
N HIS A 338 2.29 -7.14 -44.62
CA HIS A 338 0.97 -6.67 -45.05
C HIS A 338 1.06 -5.42 -45.95
N TYR A 339 1.83 -4.41 -45.54
CA TYR A 339 1.92 -3.15 -46.28
C TYR A 339 2.95 -3.14 -47.40
N GLY A 340 3.96 -4.01 -47.34
CA GLY A 340 4.92 -4.24 -48.42
C GLY A 340 4.39 -5.17 -49.51
N GLY A 341 3.20 -5.76 -49.35
CA GLY A 341 2.59 -6.66 -50.35
C GLY A 341 3.32 -8.00 -50.52
N LEU A 342 4.14 -8.38 -49.54
CA LEU A 342 4.94 -9.61 -49.56
C LEU A 342 4.24 -10.79 -48.89
N GLY A 343 3.20 -10.54 -48.08
CA GLY A 343 2.43 -11.59 -47.41
C GLY A 343 1.33 -12.21 -48.29
N PRO A 344 0.86 -13.44 -47.97
CA PRO A 344 -0.34 -14.00 -48.58
C PRO A 344 -1.52 -13.07 -48.26
N TYR A 345 -2.03 -12.42 -49.30
CA TYR A 345 -2.95 -11.29 -49.20
C TYR A 345 -4.15 -11.57 -48.28
N ASP A 346 -4.83 -12.70 -48.50
CA ASP A 346 -6.02 -13.12 -47.74
C ASP A 346 -5.72 -13.33 -46.24
N LEU A 347 -4.59 -13.99 -45.95
CA LEU A 347 -4.15 -14.24 -44.57
C LEU A 347 -3.77 -12.93 -43.86
N SER A 348 -3.11 -12.03 -44.58
CA SER A 348 -2.54 -10.80 -44.03
C SER A 348 -3.59 -9.76 -43.62
N GLU A 349 -4.73 -9.69 -44.32
CA GLU A 349 -5.86 -8.82 -43.98
C GLU A 349 -6.71 -9.43 -42.87
N LEU A 350 -6.98 -10.74 -42.94
CA LEU A 350 -7.80 -11.47 -41.96
C LEU A 350 -7.21 -11.42 -40.54
N LEU A 351 -5.89 -11.53 -40.42
CA LEU A 351 -5.19 -11.57 -39.13
C LEU A 351 -4.74 -10.19 -38.63
N LEU A 352 -4.90 -9.11 -39.41
CA LEU A 352 -4.47 -7.77 -39.02
C LEU A 352 -5.04 -7.32 -37.65
N PRO A 353 -6.32 -7.53 -37.33
CA PRO A 353 -6.88 -7.19 -36.01
C PRO A 353 -6.20 -7.92 -34.86
N TYR A 354 -5.63 -9.10 -35.08
CA TYR A 354 -5.03 -9.90 -34.01
C TYR A 354 -3.55 -9.60 -33.78
N SER A 355 -2.94 -8.80 -34.64
CA SER A 355 -1.49 -8.56 -34.63
C SER A 355 -0.98 -7.92 -33.33
N PHE A 356 -1.81 -7.13 -32.63
CA PHE A 356 -1.45 -6.52 -31.33
C PHE A 356 -1.65 -7.44 -30.12
N VAL A 357 -2.41 -8.53 -30.27
CA VAL A 357 -2.81 -9.40 -29.14
C VAL A 357 -1.61 -9.95 -28.38
N PRO A 358 -0.56 -10.52 -29.01
CA PRO A 358 0.58 -11.05 -28.27
C PRO A 358 1.29 -9.98 -27.44
N LEU A 359 1.46 -8.78 -28.00
CA LEU A 359 2.12 -7.68 -27.31
C LEU A 359 1.29 -7.18 -26.12
N PHE A 360 -0.02 -6.98 -26.30
CA PHE A 360 -0.90 -6.47 -25.24
C PHE A 360 -1.11 -7.48 -24.12
N VAL A 361 -1.23 -8.77 -24.42
CA VAL A 361 -1.31 -9.83 -23.40
C VAL A 361 -0.03 -9.85 -22.57
N LEU A 362 1.14 -9.75 -23.20
CA LEU A 362 2.42 -9.72 -22.49
C LEU A 362 2.56 -8.46 -21.63
N ILE A 363 2.24 -7.27 -22.16
CA ILE A 363 2.29 -6.03 -21.39
C ILE A 363 1.31 -6.08 -20.22
N GLY A 364 0.06 -6.50 -20.46
CA GLY A 364 -0.98 -6.62 -19.43
C GLY A 364 -0.55 -7.59 -18.32
N TRP A 365 -0.08 -8.78 -18.69
CA TRP A 365 0.46 -9.75 -17.73
C TRP A 365 1.61 -9.18 -16.91
N MET A 366 2.54 -8.49 -17.58
CA MET A 366 3.72 -7.91 -16.94
C MET A 366 3.34 -6.81 -15.94
N LEU A 367 2.38 -5.95 -16.28
CA LEU A 367 1.86 -4.92 -15.37
C LEU A 367 1.15 -5.55 -14.17
N VAL A 368 0.29 -6.55 -14.37
CA VAL A 368 -0.37 -7.29 -13.29
C VAL A 368 0.65 -7.98 -12.38
N SER A 369 1.66 -8.63 -12.96
CA SER A 369 2.73 -9.30 -12.22
C SER A 369 3.56 -8.30 -11.40
N ARG A 370 3.89 -7.14 -11.98
CA ARG A 370 4.60 -6.07 -11.29
C ARG A 370 3.77 -5.50 -10.13
N PHE A 371 2.48 -5.29 -10.36
CA PHE A 371 1.55 -4.82 -9.34
C PHE A 371 1.44 -5.81 -8.17
N ALA A 372 1.26 -7.11 -8.45
CA ALA A 372 1.23 -8.15 -7.44
C ALA A 372 2.54 -8.23 -6.64
N ARG A 373 3.70 -8.11 -7.30
CA ARG A 373 5.01 -8.04 -6.62
C ARG A 373 5.09 -6.85 -5.68
N SER A 374 4.69 -5.66 -6.14
CA SER A 374 4.70 -4.44 -5.32
C SER A 374 3.75 -4.51 -4.12
N LEU A 375 2.57 -5.15 -4.27
CA LEU A 375 1.66 -5.38 -3.15
C LEU A 375 2.28 -6.31 -2.10
N ASN A 376 2.82 -7.45 -2.53
CA ASN A 376 3.45 -8.40 -1.61
C ASN A 376 4.67 -7.78 -0.89
N GLU A 377 5.47 -6.97 -1.58
CA GLU A 377 6.58 -6.23 -0.97
C GLU A 377 6.07 -5.23 0.08
N SER A 378 4.98 -4.53 -0.20
CA SER A 378 4.36 -3.60 0.77
C SER A 378 3.82 -4.32 2.00
N GLU A 379 3.17 -5.48 1.82
CA GLU A 379 2.68 -6.30 2.93
C GLU A 379 3.83 -6.83 3.79
N GLN A 380 4.92 -7.30 3.17
CA GLN A 380 6.11 -7.74 3.87
C GLN A 380 6.79 -6.60 4.65
N LEU A 381 6.90 -5.41 4.06
CA LEU A 381 7.44 -4.24 4.74
C LEU A 381 6.58 -3.82 5.94
N ASN A 382 5.26 -3.85 5.80
CA ASN A 382 4.35 -3.56 6.92
C ASN A 382 4.49 -4.59 8.05
N ALA A 383 4.55 -5.88 7.72
CA ALA A 383 4.79 -6.93 8.73
C ALA A 383 6.15 -6.77 9.44
N GLN A 384 7.20 -6.39 8.70
CA GLN A 384 8.51 -6.10 9.30
C GLN A 384 8.49 -4.85 10.19
N LEU A 385 7.75 -3.81 9.79
CA LEU A 385 7.57 -2.60 10.59
C LEU A 385 6.84 -2.92 11.89
N GLU A 386 5.74 -3.68 11.82
CA GLU A 386 4.97 -4.10 12.99
C GLU A 386 5.84 -4.91 13.97
N GLN A 387 6.65 -5.85 13.46
CA GLN A 387 7.60 -6.61 14.28
C GLN A 387 8.65 -5.71 14.95
N ARG A 388 9.20 -4.72 14.24
CA ARG A 388 10.18 -3.77 14.81
C ARG A 388 9.55 -2.87 15.87
N VAL A 389 8.31 -2.44 15.65
CA VAL A 389 7.57 -1.63 16.63
C VAL A 389 7.36 -2.44 17.91
N GLU A 390 6.95 -3.71 17.81
CA GLU A 390 6.75 -4.55 18.99
C GLU A 390 8.07 -4.87 19.71
N GLN A 391 9.15 -5.15 18.96
CA GLN A 391 10.48 -5.33 19.56
C GLN A 391 10.92 -4.09 20.35
N LYS A 392 10.75 -2.89 19.78
CA LYS A 392 11.10 -1.64 20.46
C LYS A 392 10.21 -1.38 21.67
N ARG A 393 8.94 -1.76 21.61
CA ARG A 393 8.01 -1.66 22.75
C ARG A 393 8.46 -2.54 23.91
N VAL A 394 8.81 -3.80 23.65
CA VAL A 394 9.31 -4.73 24.67
C VAL A 394 10.63 -4.23 25.27
N GLU A 395 11.58 -3.78 24.45
CA GLU A 395 12.85 -3.21 24.92
C GLU A 395 12.62 -1.97 25.81
N MET A 396 11.73 -1.08 25.40
CA MET A 396 11.39 0.12 26.16
C MET A 396 10.73 -0.22 27.50
N GLN A 397 9.84 -1.21 27.52
CA GLN A 397 9.19 -1.69 28.74
C GLN A 397 10.20 -2.31 29.71
N GLN A 398 11.15 -3.10 29.21
CA GLN A 398 12.23 -3.67 30.03
C GLN A 398 13.15 -2.59 30.60
N ASN A 399 13.53 -1.59 29.79
CA ASN A 399 14.35 -0.47 30.24
C ASN A 399 13.62 0.37 31.29
N PHE A 400 12.33 0.63 31.11
CA PHE A 400 11.52 1.34 32.09
C PHE A 400 11.43 0.59 33.42
N GLN A 401 11.17 -0.72 33.38
CA GLN A 401 11.17 -1.57 34.59
C GLN A 401 12.53 -1.59 35.29
N ARG A 402 13.62 -1.63 34.51
CA ARG A 402 14.99 -1.56 35.06
C ARG A 402 15.26 -0.21 35.72
N LEU A 403 14.86 0.90 35.10
CA LEU A 403 15.01 2.24 35.67
C LEU A 403 14.23 2.37 36.98
N GLN A 404 12.96 1.95 37.00
CA GLN A 404 12.16 1.97 38.23
C GLN A 404 12.79 1.14 39.37
N ARG A 405 13.40 -0.01 39.03
CA ARG A 405 14.10 -0.82 40.02
C ARG A 405 15.33 -0.11 40.56
N LEU A 406 16.15 0.49 39.70
CA LEU A 406 17.34 1.23 40.10
C LEU A 406 16.98 2.45 40.95
N GLU A 407 15.96 3.22 40.58
CA GLU A 407 15.45 4.35 41.38
C GLU A 407 15.01 3.89 42.77
N ARG A 408 14.31 2.75 42.87
CA ARG A 408 13.88 2.19 44.16
C ARG A 408 15.06 1.71 45.00
N GLU A 409 16.04 1.04 44.40
CA GLU A 409 17.26 0.61 45.08
C GLU A 409 18.08 1.81 45.57
N GLN A 410 18.18 2.87 44.77
CA GLN A 410 18.84 4.11 45.16
C GLN A 410 18.12 4.81 46.32
N ALA A 411 16.79 4.94 46.26
CA ALA A 411 16.01 5.53 47.33
C ALA A 411 16.18 4.77 48.66
N ILE A 412 16.22 3.43 48.62
CA ILE A 412 16.48 2.60 49.81
C ILE A 412 17.91 2.82 50.35
N ALA A 413 18.90 2.93 49.46
CA ALA A 413 20.29 3.15 49.86
C ALA A 413 20.50 4.53 50.50
N GLU A 414 19.89 5.57 49.93
CA GLU A 414 19.91 6.93 50.48
C GLU A 414 19.25 6.98 51.87
N GLU A 415 18.09 6.32 52.02
CA GLU A 415 17.40 6.18 53.30
C GLU A 415 18.28 5.48 54.35
N ARG A 416 18.91 4.36 53.98
CA ARG A 416 19.79 3.60 54.88
C ARG A 416 21.02 4.41 55.28
N SER A 417 21.63 5.14 54.35
CA SER A 417 22.79 6.00 54.63
C SER A 417 22.41 7.11 55.59
N ARG A 418 21.22 7.72 55.41
CA ARG A 418 20.69 8.74 56.32
C ARG A 418 20.52 8.20 57.73
N ILE A 419 19.83 7.07 57.88
CA ILE A 419 19.61 6.43 59.19
C ILE A 419 20.96 6.12 59.88
N THR A 420 21.94 5.60 59.13
CA THR A 420 23.26 5.26 59.68
C THR A 420 24.00 6.50 60.18
N SER A 421 23.93 7.62 59.47
CA SER A 421 24.53 8.89 59.89
C SER A 421 23.87 9.41 61.17
N ASP A 422 22.53 9.46 61.22
CA ASP A 422 21.79 9.92 62.40
C ASP A 422 22.09 9.07 63.64
N MET A 423 22.25 7.74 63.46
CA MET A 423 22.66 6.83 64.54
C MET A 423 24.10 7.08 65.01
N HIS A 424 25.03 7.25 64.08
CA HIS A 424 26.46 7.44 64.39
C HIS A 424 26.70 8.74 65.17
N ASP A 425 26.09 9.85 64.73
CA ASP A 425 26.32 11.17 65.32
C ASP A 425 25.65 11.33 66.69
N GLY A 426 24.53 10.64 66.92
CA GLY A 426 23.84 10.64 68.21
C GLY A 426 24.47 9.70 69.24
N ILE A 427 24.55 8.40 68.92
CA ILE A 427 24.89 7.36 69.91
C ILE A 427 26.41 7.14 69.97
N GLY A 428 27.08 7.21 68.81
CA GLY A 428 28.53 6.98 68.71
C GLY A 428 29.32 7.97 69.55
N ALA A 429 28.99 9.26 69.47
CA ALA A 429 29.63 10.30 70.27
C ALA A 429 29.45 10.08 71.78
N HIS A 430 28.25 9.67 72.22
CA HIS A 430 27.96 9.39 73.63
C HIS A 430 28.74 8.18 74.16
N LEU A 431 28.81 7.08 73.40
CA LEU A 431 29.56 5.89 73.80
C LEU A 431 31.07 6.15 73.85
N ILE A 432 31.61 6.90 72.89
CA ILE A 432 33.04 7.29 72.87
C ILE A 432 33.38 8.16 74.08
N SER A 433 32.54 9.14 74.41
CA SER A 433 32.75 9.98 75.59
C SER A 433 32.68 9.18 76.89
N MET A 434 31.82 8.16 76.98
CA MET A 434 31.76 7.31 78.17
C MET A 434 32.95 6.36 78.27
N LEU A 435 33.41 5.80 77.15
CA LEU A 435 34.61 4.96 77.11
C LEU A 435 35.85 5.74 77.58
N ASP A 436 36.03 6.98 77.12
CA ASP A 436 37.13 7.86 77.55
C ASP A 436 37.07 8.18 79.06
N LEU A 437 35.87 8.42 79.61
CA LEU A 437 35.69 8.64 81.06
C LEU A 437 35.93 7.36 81.88
N ALA A 438 35.58 6.19 81.34
CA ALA A 438 35.84 4.89 81.94
C ALA A 438 37.34 4.60 82.03
N GLU A 439 38.07 4.78 80.92
CA GLU A 439 39.50 4.51 80.81
C GLU A 439 40.34 5.40 81.73
N ARG A 440 39.88 6.63 82.00
CA ARG A 440 40.53 7.57 82.92
C ARG A 440 40.28 7.30 84.40
N GLY A 441 39.49 6.27 84.74
CA GLY A 441 39.13 5.93 86.12
C GLY A 441 38.31 7.01 86.84
N ALA A 442 37.66 7.89 86.08
CA ALA A 442 36.96 9.07 86.59
C ALA A 442 35.52 8.78 87.05
N LEU A 443 35.06 7.53 86.92
CA LEU A 443 33.71 7.10 87.27
C LEU A 443 33.79 5.88 88.21
N SER A 444 33.04 5.92 89.31
CA SER A 444 32.79 4.75 90.16
C SER A 444 31.94 3.69 89.42
N GLY A 445 31.97 2.43 89.88
CA GLY A 445 31.22 1.34 89.24
C GLY A 445 29.71 1.58 89.14
N ASP A 446 29.14 2.33 90.10
CA ASP A 446 27.74 2.73 90.10
C ASP A 446 27.46 3.86 89.08
N GLU A 447 28.36 4.81 88.93
CA GLU A 447 28.25 5.89 87.93
C GLU A 447 28.39 5.35 86.49
N MET A 448 29.25 4.35 86.27
CA MET A 448 29.36 3.64 85.00
C MET A 448 28.05 2.92 84.63
N THR A 449 27.46 2.24 85.62
CA THR A 449 26.21 1.50 85.42
C THR A 449 25.05 2.45 85.13
N ALA A 450 25.01 3.62 85.77
CA ALA A 450 24.04 4.66 85.47
C ALA A 450 24.23 5.22 84.06
N ALA A 451 25.46 5.54 83.67
CA ALA A 451 25.77 6.09 82.35
C ALA A 451 25.42 5.10 81.21
N LEU A 452 25.71 3.80 81.37
CA LEU A 452 25.32 2.77 80.41
C LEU A 452 23.80 2.59 80.29
N ARG A 453 23.07 2.73 81.40
CA ARG A 453 21.60 2.72 81.37
C ARG A 453 21.04 3.92 80.63
N ASP A 454 21.62 5.10 80.85
CA ASP A 454 21.23 6.31 80.12
C ASP A 454 21.53 6.19 78.61
N CYS A 455 22.68 5.62 78.24
CA CYS A 455 23.01 5.31 76.83
C CYS A 455 22.03 4.31 76.20
N LEU A 456 21.63 3.27 76.94
CA LEU A 456 20.65 2.29 76.47
C LEU A 456 19.27 2.91 76.31
N ASP A 457 18.88 3.81 77.22
CA ASP A 457 17.63 4.55 77.13
C ASP A 457 17.64 5.53 75.96
N ASP A 458 18.77 6.20 75.67
CA ASP A 458 18.91 7.11 74.52
C ASP A 458 18.88 6.33 73.19
N LEU A 459 19.48 5.15 73.14
CA LEU A 459 19.38 4.22 72.00
C LEU A 459 17.94 3.75 71.79
N ARG A 460 17.24 3.36 72.87
CA ARG A 460 15.83 2.96 72.80
C ARG A 460 14.92 4.11 72.39
N LEU A 461 15.20 5.33 72.84
CA LEU A 461 14.44 6.53 72.47
C LEU A 461 14.65 6.88 70.97
N THR A 462 15.86 6.66 70.47
CA THR A 462 16.17 6.78 69.03
C THR A 462 15.45 5.71 68.21
N ILE A 463 15.43 4.44 68.64
CA ILE A 463 14.69 3.36 67.98
C ILE A 463 13.18 3.66 67.95
N ASP A 464 12.59 4.07 69.07
CA ASP A 464 11.17 4.43 69.13
C ASP A 464 10.83 5.60 68.19
N SER A 465 11.76 6.55 67.99
CA SER A 465 11.55 7.65 67.04
C SER A 465 11.58 7.20 65.57
N LEU A 466 12.17 6.03 65.27
CA LEU A 466 12.22 5.43 63.94
C LEU A 466 11.03 4.52 63.64
N GLU A 467 10.24 4.14 64.64
CA GLU A 467 8.99 3.40 64.41
C GLU A 467 7.95 4.29 63.73
N PRO A 468 7.21 3.78 62.72
CA PRO A 468 6.15 4.55 62.07
C PRO A 468 5.07 4.96 63.09
N SER A 469 5.03 6.24 63.42
CA SER A 469 4.07 6.82 64.38
C SER A 469 2.87 7.50 63.71
N ASP A 470 2.75 7.40 62.37
CA ASP A 470 1.68 8.00 61.55
C ASP A 470 1.33 9.46 61.91
N ASN A 471 2.32 10.23 62.40
CA ASN A 471 2.19 11.61 62.89
C ASN A 471 1.22 11.78 64.08
N ASP A 472 1.01 10.74 64.89
CA ASP A 472 0.12 10.73 66.05
C ASP A 472 0.89 10.90 67.37
N LEU A 473 0.49 11.89 68.17
CA LEU A 473 1.15 12.23 69.43
C LEU A 473 0.73 11.33 70.61
N LEU A 474 -0.49 10.77 70.57
CA LEU A 474 -1.04 9.98 71.68
C LEU A 474 -0.23 8.71 71.99
N PRO A 475 0.11 7.83 71.01
CA PRO A 475 0.90 6.63 71.29
C PRO A 475 2.32 6.97 71.75
N VAL A 476 2.91 8.05 71.23
CA VAL A 476 4.24 8.52 71.60
C VAL A 476 4.29 8.93 73.07
N LEU A 477 3.34 9.76 73.52
CA LEU A 477 3.27 10.18 74.92
C LEU A 477 2.89 9.02 75.85
N GLY A 478 2.10 8.06 75.37
CA GLY A 478 1.81 6.81 76.08
C GLY A 478 3.08 6.00 76.37
N ASN A 479 3.94 5.82 75.38
CA ASN A 479 5.24 5.15 75.54
C ASN A 479 6.17 5.93 76.48
N PHE A 480 6.18 7.27 76.38
CA PHE A 480 6.95 8.11 77.31
C PHE A 480 6.48 7.93 78.77
N ARG A 481 5.16 7.94 79.01
CA ARG A 481 4.56 7.68 80.34
C ARG A 481 5.02 6.36 80.92
N TYR A 482 4.95 5.28 80.13
CA TYR A 482 5.34 3.94 80.56
C TYR A 482 6.78 3.89 81.10
N ARG A 483 7.68 4.72 80.55
CA ARG A 483 9.09 4.81 80.97
C ARG A 483 9.30 5.65 82.24
N VAL A 484 8.60 6.77 82.37
CA VAL A 484 8.81 7.71 83.49
C VAL A 484 8.03 7.33 84.75
N ASP A 485 6.84 6.75 84.61
CA ASP A 485 5.95 6.40 85.73
C ASP A 485 6.63 5.51 86.80
N PRO A 486 7.37 4.43 86.45
CA PRO A 486 8.06 3.62 87.45
C PRO A 486 9.14 4.37 88.22
N ARG A 487 9.82 5.35 87.59
CA ARG A 487 10.85 6.18 88.22
C ARG A 487 10.21 7.16 89.21
N LEU A 488 9.10 7.79 88.82
CA LEU A 488 8.36 8.71 89.69
C LEU A 488 7.79 8.00 90.92
N ARG A 489 7.19 6.81 90.74
CA ARG A 489 6.66 6.00 91.86
C ARG A 489 7.74 5.63 92.87
N LYS A 490 8.94 5.27 92.42
CA LYS A 490 10.08 4.96 93.31
C LYS A 490 10.51 6.15 94.17
N LEU A 491 10.33 7.37 93.66
CA LEU A 491 10.66 8.61 94.34
C LEU A 491 9.48 9.19 95.14
N GLY A 492 8.32 8.50 95.16
CA GLY A 492 7.12 8.94 95.87
C GLY A 492 6.40 10.14 95.23
N ILE A 493 6.66 10.42 93.95
CA ILE A 493 6.07 11.55 93.22
C ILE A 493 4.83 11.05 92.46
N GLY A 494 3.69 11.71 92.66
CA GLY A 494 2.45 11.43 91.93
C GLY A 494 2.50 11.98 90.49
N LEU A 495 1.95 11.23 89.53
CA LEU A 495 1.82 11.66 88.13
C LEU A 495 0.33 11.82 87.78
N ASP A 496 -0.11 13.05 87.60
CA ASP A 496 -1.42 13.41 87.09
C ASP A 496 -1.36 13.49 85.55
N TRP A 497 -2.00 12.53 84.87
CA TRP A 497 -1.87 12.35 83.43
C TRP A 497 -3.18 12.69 82.71
N GLN A 498 -3.26 13.91 82.19
CA GLN A 498 -4.43 14.46 81.50
C GLN A 498 -4.12 14.69 80.01
N VAL A 499 -3.54 13.67 79.36
CA VAL A 499 -3.26 13.70 77.92
C VAL A 499 -4.52 13.28 77.18
N ALA A 500 -5.08 14.21 76.40
CA ALA A 500 -6.20 13.98 75.51
C ALA A 500 -5.73 13.71 74.06
N GLU A 501 -6.59 13.10 73.27
CA GLU A 501 -6.39 12.93 71.83
C GLU A 501 -6.35 14.30 71.14
N VAL A 502 -5.39 14.49 70.24
CA VAL A 502 -5.14 15.73 69.50
C VAL A 502 -4.98 15.41 68.00
N PRO A 503 -5.20 16.39 67.10
CA PRO A 503 -5.04 16.16 65.66
C PRO A 503 -3.63 15.67 65.30
N ARG A 504 -3.53 14.87 64.24
CA ARG A 504 -2.24 14.43 63.68
C ARG A 504 -1.41 15.63 63.22
N LEU A 505 -0.14 15.62 63.56
CA LEU A 505 0.75 16.77 63.38
C LEU A 505 1.75 16.47 62.25
N ALA A 506 1.58 17.12 61.09
CA ALA A 506 2.49 16.94 59.95
C ALA A 506 3.97 17.24 60.26
N CYS A 507 4.22 18.04 61.31
CA CYS A 507 5.57 18.33 61.79
C CYS A 507 6.21 17.17 62.59
N LEU A 508 5.49 16.10 62.95
CA LEU A 508 6.03 14.96 63.70
C LEU A 508 6.74 13.93 62.81
N THR A 509 7.73 14.39 62.03
CA THR A 509 8.68 13.48 61.38
C THR A 509 9.51 12.72 62.44
N PRO A 510 10.11 11.55 62.12
CA PRO A 510 10.99 10.81 63.03
C PRO A 510 12.03 11.69 63.75
N ARG A 511 12.66 12.60 63.00
CA ARG A 511 13.62 13.57 63.53
C ARG A 511 12.98 14.51 64.55
N ASN A 512 11.83 15.07 64.22
CA ASN A 512 11.14 16.03 65.09
C ASN A 512 10.57 15.35 66.34
N LEU A 513 10.17 14.08 66.22
CA LEU A 513 9.75 13.25 67.32
C LEU A 513 10.87 13.02 68.34
N LEU A 514 12.09 12.75 67.87
CA LEU A 514 13.28 12.62 68.71
C LEU A 514 13.57 13.92 69.49
N HIS A 515 13.47 15.08 68.84
CA HIS A 515 13.63 16.38 69.49
C HIS A 515 12.55 16.62 70.56
N LEU A 516 11.29 16.28 70.26
CA LEU A 516 10.17 16.38 71.21
C LEU A 516 10.41 15.51 72.45
N LEU A 517 10.73 14.23 72.26
CA LEU A 517 10.98 13.29 73.35
C LEU A 517 12.16 13.74 74.23
N ARG A 518 13.21 14.31 73.63
CA ARG A 518 14.35 14.89 74.38
C ARG A 518 13.97 16.12 75.20
N ILE A 519 13.09 16.98 74.70
CA ILE A 519 12.56 18.12 75.48
C ILE A 519 11.78 17.61 76.70
N LEU A 520 10.92 16.59 76.52
CA LEU A 520 10.16 16.00 77.62
C LEU A 520 11.07 15.30 78.64
N GLN A 521 12.08 14.57 78.19
CA GLN A 521 13.04 13.90 79.07
C GLN A 521 13.84 14.91 79.92
N GLU A 522 14.31 15.98 79.30
CA GLU A 522 15.03 17.05 79.99
C GLU A 522 14.11 17.77 81.00
N ALA A 523 12.85 18.01 80.63
CA ALA A 523 11.85 18.58 81.54
C ALA A 523 11.66 17.70 82.79
N PHE A 524 11.45 16.39 82.63
CA PHE A 524 11.30 15.45 83.74
C PHE A 524 12.58 15.33 84.57
N THR A 525 13.74 15.32 83.92
CA THR A 525 15.04 15.28 84.60
C THR A 525 15.25 16.50 85.47
N ASN A 526 14.90 17.70 84.98
CA ASN A 526 14.99 18.94 85.73
C ASN A 526 14.05 18.95 86.94
N ILE A 527 12.81 18.46 86.78
CA ILE A 527 11.86 18.33 87.90
C ILE A 527 12.43 17.40 88.97
N LEU A 528 12.92 16.23 88.56
CA LEU A 528 13.48 15.22 89.47
C LEU A 528 14.70 15.70 90.25
N LYS A 529 15.58 16.48 89.61
CA LYS A 529 16.82 16.97 90.23
C LYS A 529 16.63 18.22 91.07
N HIS A 530 15.67 19.09 90.72
CA HIS A 530 15.66 20.46 91.23
C HIS A 530 14.32 20.92 91.86
N ALA A 531 13.18 20.33 91.51
CA ALA A 531 11.89 20.90 91.91
C ALA A 531 11.44 20.52 93.33
N HIS A 532 11.91 19.40 93.88
CA HIS A 532 11.37 18.78 95.10
C HIS A 532 9.83 18.64 95.08
N ALA A 533 9.26 18.38 93.91
CA ALA A 533 7.82 18.28 93.70
C ALA A 533 7.25 16.97 94.24
N SER A 534 6.01 17.01 94.74
CA SER A 534 5.24 15.82 95.14
C SER A 534 4.27 15.35 94.06
N VAL A 535 3.92 16.22 93.12
CA VAL A 535 3.01 15.93 91.99
C VAL A 535 3.52 16.60 90.71
N ILE A 536 3.51 15.84 89.62
CA ILE A 536 3.74 16.32 88.25
C ILE A 536 2.45 16.11 87.47
N SER A 537 2.02 17.12 86.72
CA SER A 537 0.88 17.08 85.82
C SER A 537 1.33 17.18 84.37
N VAL A 538 0.80 16.33 83.50
CA VAL A 538 1.02 16.38 82.05
C VAL A 538 -0.32 16.52 81.35
N GLN A 539 -0.45 17.54 80.50
CA GLN A 539 -1.67 17.85 79.78
C GLN A 539 -1.37 18.03 78.29
N THR A 540 -2.29 17.59 77.45
CA THR A 540 -2.32 17.95 76.03
C THR A 540 -3.66 18.57 75.68
N GLY A 541 -3.63 19.45 74.68
CA GLY A 541 -4.84 20.03 74.13
C GLY A 541 -4.54 20.91 72.93
N LEU A 542 -5.61 21.45 72.36
CA LEU A 542 -5.52 22.49 71.34
C LEU A 542 -5.54 23.86 72.01
N ASP A 543 -4.73 24.78 71.51
CA ASP A 543 -4.82 26.18 71.89
C ASP A 543 -6.21 26.75 71.53
N ALA A 544 -6.59 27.87 72.16
CA ALA A 544 -7.87 28.50 71.90
C ALA A 544 -8.08 28.92 70.42
N SER A 545 -6.99 29.01 69.65
CA SER A 545 -7.06 29.32 68.22
C SER A 545 -7.19 28.10 67.30
N GLY A 546 -7.06 26.89 67.83
CA GLY A 546 -7.04 25.63 67.08
C GLY A 546 -5.83 25.44 66.17
N ARG A 547 -4.83 26.34 66.23
CA ARG A 547 -3.67 26.37 65.33
C ARG A 547 -2.42 25.74 65.94
N SER A 548 -2.44 25.48 67.24
CA SER A 548 -1.35 24.75 67.90
C SER A 548 -1.85 23.71 68.88
N VAL A 549 -1.20 22.56 68.89
CA VAL A 549 -1.30 21.56 69.96
C VAL A 549 -0.30 21.94 71.03
N PHE A 550 -0.73 22.05 72.28
CA PHE A 550 0.17 22.26 73.41
C PHE A 550 0.42 20.94 74.14
N ILE A 551 1.64 20.78 74.63
CA ILE A 551 2.02 19.80 75.64
C ILE A 551 2.49 20.60 76.85
N ARG A 552 1.78 20.46 77.96
CA ARG A 552 2.08 21.18 79.20
C ARG A 552 2.53 20.21 80.27
N VAL A 553 3.71 20.45 80.84
CA VAL A 553 4.26 19.72 81.98
C VAL A 553 4.36 20.70 83.13
N ARG A 554 3.69 20.43 84.24
CA ARG A 554 3.69 21.30 85.43
C ARG A 554 3.98 20.52 86.70
N ASP A 555 4.92 21.00 87.49
CA ASP A 555 5.19 20.49 88.84
C ASP A 555 4.61 21.41 89.92
N ASN A 556 4.52 20.90 91.16
CA ASN A 556 4.10 21.66 92.35
C ASN A 556 5.27 21.96 93.32
N GLY A 557 6.50 22.03 92.79
CA GLY A 557 7.72 22.24 93.54
C GLY A 557 8.00 23.69 93.93
N GLY A 558 9.25 23.97 94.28
CA GLY A 558 9.69 25.30 94.75
C GLY A 558 9.68 26.43 93.70
N GLY A 559 9.37 26.10 92.43
CA GLY A 559 9.51 27.02 91.30
C GLY A 559 10.98 27.41 91.04
N PHE A 560 11.18 28.37 90.13
CA PHE A 560 12.51 28.79 89.71
C PHE A 560 12.60 30.33 89.66
N LYS A 561 13.58 30.94 90.36
CA LYS A 561 13.85 32.38 90.35
C LYS A 561 15.17 32.67 89.62
N GLY A 562 15.09 33.15 88.37
CA GLY A 562 16.12 33.95 87.68
C GLY A 562 17.55 33.40 87.50
N GLU A 563 17.96 33.26 86.23
CA GLU A 563 19.33 33.11 85.71
C GLU A 563 20.24 31.99 86.28
N HIS A 564 19.88 30.73 86.05
CA HIS A 564 20.89 29.67 86.01
C HIS A 564 21.34 29.39 84.58
N ARG A 565 22.64 29.62 84.32
CA ARG A 565 23.38 29.23 83.10
C ARG A 565 23.59 27.71 83.05
N GLY A 566 22.51 26.96 82.89
CA GLY A 566 22.57 25.53 82.57
C GLY A 566 22.32 25.33 81.09
N HIS A 567 23.13 24.52 80.42
CA HIS A 567 22.96 24.20 78.99
C HIS A 567 21.60 23.53 78.67
N GLY A 568 20.91 22.95 79.65
CA GLY A 568 19.65 22.22 79.47
C GLY A 568 18.49 23.07 78.92
N LEU A 569 18.26 24.27 79.45
CA LEU A 569 17.16 25.14 78.99
C LEU A 569 17.40 25.67 77.57
N ASP A 570 18.64 26.05 77.26
CA ASP A 570 19.02 26.53 75.92
C ASP A 570 18.95 25.40 74.88
N ASN A 571 19.37 24.18 75.26
CA ASN A 571 19.21 23.00 74.44
C ASN A 571 17.73 22.70 74.17
N MET A 572 16.84 22.79 75.17
CA MET A 572 15.40 22.61 74.96
C MET A 572 14.82 23.67 74.02
N ARG A 573 15.23 24.94 74.15
CA ARG A 573 14.79 26.02 73.25
C ARG A 573 15.28 25.79 71.82
N GLN A 574 16.54 25.41 71.63
CA GLN A 574 17.10 25.11 70.31
C GLN A 574 16.39 23.91 69.65
N ARG A 575 16.10 22.85 70.44
CA ARG A 575 15.34 21.69 69.96
C ARG A 575 13.89 22.04 69.63
N ALA A 576 13.25 22.92 70.41
CA ALA A 576 11.89 23.39 70.11
C ALA A 576 11.87 24.21 68.80
N GLN A 577 12.83 25.11 68.62
CA GLN A 577 12.98 25.86 67.37
C GLN A 577 13.23 24.95 66.16
N SER A 578 14.07 23.91 66.30
CA SER A 578 14.37 22.99 65.18
C SER A 578 13.16 22.20 64.69
N ILE A 579 12.13 22.05 65.53
CA ILE A 579 10.87 21.40 65.15
C ILE A 579 9.73 22.39 64.85
N GLY A 580 10.04 23.70 64.78
CA GLY A 580 9.04 24.75 64.57
C GLY A 580 8.09 24.95 65.75
N ALA A 581 8.45 24.45 66.94
CA ALA A 581 7.66 24.60 68.16
C ALA A 581 8.07 25.83 68.97
N VAL A 582 7.12 26.36 69.74
CA VAL A 582 7.37 27.43 70.70
C VAL A 582 7.40 26.85 72.11
N LEU A 583 8.51 27.05 72.81
CA LEU A 583 8.70 26.61 74.20
C LEU A 583 8.56 27.80 75.15
N VAL A 584 7.60 27.72 76.07
CA VAL A 584 7.37 28.70 77.13
C VAL A 584 7.63 28.01 78.47
N ILE A 585 8.44 28.63 79.32
CA ILE A 585 8.75 28.12 80.67
C ILE A 585 8.44 29.23 81.66
N ASP A 586 7.57 28.95 82.62
CA ASP A 586 7.18 29.87 83.69
C ASP A 586 7.44 29.22 85.05
N GLY A 587 8.20 29.90 85.90
CA GLY A 587 8.62 29.42 87.22
C GLY A 587 7.89 30.10 88.39
N SER A 588 6.77 30.77 88.14
CA SER A 588 6.05 31.56 89.14
C SER A 588 4.86 30.81 89.80
N ALA A 589 4.66 31.05 91.10
CA ALA A 589 3.58 30.54 91.96
C ALA A 589 3.57 29.00 92.24
N GLY A 590 4.50 28.55 93.08
CA GLY A 590 4.42 27.22 93.73
C GLY A 590 4.70 26.01 92.82
N GLY A 591 5.50 26.20 91.76
CA GLY A 591 5.95 25.15 90.84
C GLY A 591 6.54 25.71 89.55
N THR A 592 6.93 24.83 88.61
CA THR A 592 7.33 25.22 87.24
C THR A 592 6.34 24.68 86.23
N THR A 593 6.01 25.49 85.22
CA THR A 593 5.20 25.08 84.06
C THR A 593 6.01 25.21 82.78
N LEU A 594 6.17 24.11 82.07
CA LEU A 594 6.74 24.05 80.73
C LEU A 594 5.63 23.77 79.74
N GLU A 595 5.48 24.64 78.75
CA GLU A 595 4.47 24.52 77.69
C GLU A 595 5.17 24.54 76.33
N LEU A 596 5.06 23.43 75.61
CA LEU A 596 5.54 23.29 74.24
C LEU A 596 4.35 23.36 73.28
N ARG A 597 4.37 24.31 72.34
CA ARG A 597 3.31 24.50 71.34
C ARG A 597 3.78 24.05 69.96
N LEU A 598 3.10 23.07 69.38
CA LEU A 598 3.35 22.47 68.07
C LEU A 598 2.30 22.96 67.07
N PRO A 599 2.68 23.39 65.86
CA PRO A 599 1.71 23.91 64.88
C PRO A 599 0.86 22.80 64.23
N VAL A 600 -0.43 23.05 64.07
CA VAL A 600 -1.38 22.17 63.36
C VAL A 600 -1.39 22.57 61.86
N GLY A 601 -0.32 22.23 61.13
CA GLY A 601 -0.10 22.57 59.70
C GLY A 601 0.37 24.01 59.46
N LEU A 602 1.29 24.36 58.54
CA LEU A 602 1.75 23.76 57.27
C LEU A 602 3.08 23.00 57.42
N GLY A 603 3.35 22.06 56.49
CA GLY A 603 4.67 21.46 56.31
C GLY A 603 5.77 22.52 56.11
N PRO A 604 7.05 22.15 56.22
CA PRO A 604 8.13 23.10 55.97
C PRO A 604 7.97 23.71 54.56
N PRO A 605 8.37 24.97 54.33
CA PRO A 605 8.47 25.50 52.97
C PRO A 605 9.43 24.68 52.10
#